data_AF-A0A9W6P8D8-F1
#
_entry.id   AF-A0A9W6P8D8-F1
#
_cell.length_a   1.000
_cell.length_b   1.000
_cell.length_c   1.000
_cell.angle_alpha   90.00
_cell.angle_beta   90.00
_cell.angle_gamma   90.00
#
_symmetry.space_group_name_H-M   'P 1'
#
loop_
_entity.id
_entity.type
_entity.pdbx_description
1 polymer ?
#
loop_
_entity_poly.entity_id
_entity_poly.type
_entity_poly.pdbx_seq_one_letter_code
_entity_poly.pdbx_strand_id
1 'polypeptide(L)'
;MCTAVAVSGRLGPRLFEPQKGSAVAVVVSRFDSIVAGTGVEGRLRAAAVEVVVAAVAGPVAVFPGRSERELFHGLIEQGQRSGVFADQVAGDVVADFFFGSVRSLRTWFQPRGEWTPAAAGEYYARLLLDGLRPAASSIAR
;
A
#
# COMPACT_ATOMS: atom_id res chain seq x y z
N MET A 1 13.13 39.45 16.80
CA MET A 1 11.93 39.83 16.01
C MET A 1 11.64 38.68 15.06
N CYS A 2 10.72 37.77 15.41
CA CYS A 2 10.24 36.72 14.53
C CYS A 2 8.79 37.02 14.19
N THR A 3 8.52 37.29 12.91
CA THR A 3 7.20 37.62 12.39
C THR A 3 6.39 36.35 12.21
N ALA A 4 5.28 36.23 12.93
CA ALA A 4 4.26 35.22 12.69
C ALA A 4 3.45 35.63 11.45
N VAL A 5 3.40 34.79 10.42
CA VAL A 5 2.46 34.94 9.30
C VAL A 5 1.18 34.22 9.66
N ALA A 6 0.12 34.99 9.88
CA ALA A 6 -1.23 34.50 10.07
C ALA A 6 -1.79 33.97 8.75
N VAL A 7 -2.18 32.69 8.71
CA VAL A 7 -3.01 32.14 7.62
C VAL A 7 -4.45 32.16 8.10
N SER A 8 -5.19 33.17 7.67
CA SER A 8 -6.65 33.23 7.72
C SER A 8 -7.17 32.94 6.31
N GLY A 9 -7.94 31.87 6.13
CA GLY A 9 -8.49 31.51 4.82
C GLY A 9 -9.24 30.18 4.81
N ARG A 10 -10.54 30.24 5.14
CA ARG A 10 -11.66 29.34 4.81
C ARG A 10 -11.32 27.96 4.18
N LEU A 11 -11.58 26.89 4.94
CA LEU A 11 -11.68 25.52 4.41
C LEU A 11 -12.87 25.40 3.44
N GLY A 12 -12.58 25.21 2.15
CA GLY A 12 -13.48 24.58 1.18
C GLY A 12 -12.95 23.18 0.82
N PRO A 13 -13.79 22.26 0.30
CA PRO A 13 -13.39 20.88 0.04
C PRO A 13 -12.55 20.81 -1.23
N ARG A 14 -11.25 21.09 -1.11
CA ARG A 14 -10.29 20.62 -2.12
C ARG A 14 -9.78 19.27 -1.64
N LEU A 15 -10.40 18.22 -2.16
CA LEU A 15 -9.77 16.91 -2.23
C LEU A 15 -8.36 17.12 -2.81
N PHE A 16 -7.37 16.63 -2.08
CA PHE A 16 -5.95 16.88 -2.30
C PHE A 16 -5.54 16.32 -3.66
N GLU A 17 -5.62 17.14 -4.70
CA GLU A 17 -5.11 16.80 -6.02
C GLU A 17 -3.58 16.94 -5.96
N PRO A 18 -2.82 15.82 -6.03
CA PRO A 18 -1.39 15.88 -5.87
C PRO A 18 -0.79 16.72 -7.01
N GLN A 19 0.00 17.74 -6.64
CA GLN A 19 0.67 18.61 -7.61
C GLN A 19 1.49 17.76 -8.59
N LYS A 20 1.33 18.03 -9.89
CA LYS A 20 2.03 17.34 -10.98
C LYS A 20 3.56 17.47 -10.75
N GLY A 21 4.22 16.35 -10.44
CA GLY A 21 5.66 16.32 -10.08
C GLY A 21 5.98 16.22 -8.58
N SER A 22 4.98 16.19 -7.70
CA SER A 22 5.17 15.84 -6.28
C SER A 22 5.65 14.39 -6.14
N ALA A 23 6.47 14.10 -5.11
CA ALA A 23 6.88 12.73 -4.77
C ALA A 23 5.66 11.79 -4.63
N VAL A 24 4.52 12.30 -4.14
CA VAL A 24 3.25 11.56 -4.07
C VAL A 24 2.71 11.23 -5.47
N ALA A 25 2.71 12.21 -6.39
CA ALA A 25 2.26 11.98 -7.77
C ALA A 25 3.18 11.01 -8.53
N VAL A 26 4.49 11.05 -8.26
CA VAL A 26 5.48 10.12 -8.84
C VAL A 26 5.26 8.69 -8.32
N VAL A 27 5.00 8.52 -7.02
CA VAL A 27 4.67 7.21 -6.43
C VAL A 27 3.36 6.67 -7.00
N VAL A 28 2.32 7.50 -7.11
CA VAL A 28 1.02 7.10 -7.67
C VAL A 28 1.12 6.74 -9.16
N SER A 29 1.78 7.57 -9.99
CA SER A 29 1.97 7.25 -11.42
C SER A 29 2.85 6.03 -11.65
N ARG A 30 3.84 5.78 -10.78
CA ARG A 30 4.64 4.55 -10.80
C ARG A 30 3.79 3.33 -10.43
N PHE A 31 2.94 3.46 -9.42
CA PHE A 31 1.97 2.44 -9.01
C PHE A 31 1.00 2.08 -10.15
N ASP A 32 0.45 3.06 -10.87
CA ASP A 32 -0.42 2.83 -12.03
C ASP A 32 0.29 2.08 -13.17
N SER A 33 1.56 2.38 -13.43
CA SER A 33 2.35 1.71 -14.48
C SER A 33 2.69 0.24 -14.15
N ILE A 34 2.80 -0.08 -12.86
CA ILE A 34 3.11 -1.43 -12.35
C ILE A 34 1.90 -2.37 -12.48
N VAL A 35 0.69 -1.80 -12.49
CA VAL A 35 -0.58 -2.53 -12.62
C VAL A 35 -0.82 -2.97 -14.08
N ALA A 36 -0.02 -2.53 -15.06
CA ALA A 36 -0.15 -2.93 -16.46
C ALA A 36 0.72 -4.16 -16.78
N GLY A 37 0.12 -5.37 -16.82
CA GLY A 37 0.74 -6.54 -17.48
C GLY A 37 0.84 -7.85 -16.68
N THR A 38 0.26 -7.93 -15.47
CA THR A 38 0.24 -9.17 -14.67
C THR A 38 -1.17 -9.49 -14.16
N GLY A 39 -1.45 -10.76 -13.83
CA GLY A 39 -2.70 -11.16 -13.18
C GLY A 39 -2.94 -10.41 -11.86
N VAL A 40 -4.15 -10.45 -11.30
CA VAL A 40 -4.50 -9.69 -10.06
C VAL A 40 -3.52 -9.94 -8.92
N GLU A 41 -2.99 -11.15 -8.78
CA GLU A 41 -1.93 -11.50 -7.83
C GLU A 41 -0.62 -10.73 -8.06
N GLY A 42 -0.14 -10.66 -9.30
CA GLY A 42 1.08 -9.92 -9.63
C GLY A 42 0.94 -8.42 -9.39
N ARG A 43 -0.25 -7.87 -9.70
CA ARG A 43 -0.57 -6.46 -9.47
C ARG A 43 -0.63 -6.16 -7.96
N LEU A 44 -1.25 -7.02 -7.16
CA LEU A 44 -1.27 -6.87 -5.71
C LEU A 44 0.13 -7.02 -5.09
N ARG A 45 0.93 -7.98 -5.56
CA ARG A 45 2.32 -8.16 -5.11
C ARG A 45 3.12 -6.88 -5.29
N ALA A 46 3.13 -6.36 -6.52
CA ALA A 46 3.96 -5.22 -6.87
C ALA A 46 3.47 -3.94 -6.15
N ALA A 47 2.15 -3.80 -5.99
CA ALA A 47 1.56 -2.78 -5.13
C ALA A 47 2.06 -2.86 -3.67
N ALA A 48 2.06 -4.06 -3.08
CA ALA A 48 2.53 -4.27 -1.71
C ALA A 48 4.02 -3.94 -1.54
N VAL A 49 4.86 -4.35 -2.50
CA VAL A 49 6.30 -4.03 -2.49
C VAL A 49 6.52 -2.52 -2.52
N GLU A 50 5.87 -1.81 -3.43
CA GLU A 50 6.03 -0.36 -3.57
C GLU A 50 5.53 0.39 -2.33
N VAL A 51 4.41 -0.02 -1.72
CA VAL A 51 3.91 0.56 -0.47
C VAL A 51 4.95 0.44 0.64
N VAL A 52 5.57 -0.73 0.80
CA VAL A 52 6.58 -0.96 1.83
C VAL A 52 7.84 -0.15 1.55
N VAL A 53 8.36 -0.20 0.32
CA VAL A 53 9.55 0.56 -0.09
C VAL A 53 9.33 2.06 0.12
N ALA A 54 8.19 2.59 -0.31
CA ALA A 54 7.84 3.99 -0.10
C ALA A 54 7.77 4.34 1.39
N ALA A 55 7.22 3.45 2.23
CA ALA A 55 7.09 3.71 3.66
C ALA A 55 8.43 3.73 4.40
N VAL A 56 9.42 2.93 3.99
CA VAL A 56 10.70 2.78 4.72
C VAL A 56 11.89 3.48 4.07
N ALA A 57 11.82 3.78 2.77
CA ALA A 57 12.86 4.50 2.03
C ALA A 57 12.40 5.89 1.54
N GLY A 58 11.10 6.17 1.59
CA GLY A 58 10.55 7.47 1.20
C GLY A 58 10.69 8.54 2.28
N PRO A 59 10.54 9.82 1.92
CA PRO A 59 10.49 10.90 2.89
C PRO A 59 9.33 10.70 3.87
N VAL A 60 9.54 11.02 5.15
CA VAL A 60 8.61 10.78 6.29
C VAL A 60 7.17 11.27 6.05
N ALA A 61 6.98 12.21 5.11
CA ALA A 61 5.70 12.78 4.72
C ALA A 61 4.88 11.95 3.70
N VAL A 62 5.44 10.91 3.08
CA VAL A 62 4.76 10.11 2.05
C VAL A 62 4.39 8.75 2.63
N PHE A 63 3.26 8.72 3.33
CA PHE A 63 2.55 7.46 3.59
C PHE A 63 1.34 7.41 2.64
N PRO A 64 1.03 6.24 2.04
CA PRO A 64 -0.12 6.10 1.16
C PRO A 64 -1.40 6.62 1.82
N GLY A 65 -2.08 7.50 1.10
CA GLY A 65 -3.26 8.21 1.55
C GLY A 65 -4.50 7.34 1.53
N ARG A 66 -5.65 7.98 1.30
CA ARG A 66 -6.94 7.29 1.15
C ARG A 66 -7.02 6.57 -0.20
N SER A 67 -6.61 7.25 -1.28
CA SER A 67 -6.75 6.73 -2.64
C SER A 67 -5.88 5.50 -2.90
N GLU A 68 -4.67 5.44 -2.36
CA GLU A 68 -3.80 4.25 -2.47
C GLU A 68 -4.38 3.06 -1.70
N ARG A 69 -5.01 3.30 -0.55
CA ARG A 69 -5.74 2.27 0.20
C ARG A 69 -6.95 1.77 -0.57
N GLU A 70 -7.70 2.66 -1.21
CA GLU A 70 -8.86 2.30 -2.02
C GLU A 70 -8.46 1.47 -3.25
N LEU A 71 -7.36 1.82 -3.94
CA LEU A 71 -6.81 1.03 -5.04
C LEU A 71 -6.35 -0.36 -4.57
N PHE A 72 -5.61 -0.42 -3.45
CA PHE A 72 -5.13 -1.67 -2.88
C PHE A 72 -6.28 -2.59 -2.45
N HIS A 73 -7.28 -2.02 -1.79
CA HIS A 73 -8.51 -2.71 -1.43
C HIS A 73 -9.23 -3.26 -2.67
N GLY A 74 -9.35 -2.45 -3.73
CA GLY A 74 -9.97 -2.88 -4.98
C GLY A 74 -9.27 -4.06 -5.65
N LEU A 75 -7.94 -4.16 -5.55
CA LEU A 75 -7.19 -5.32 -6.04
C LEU A 75 -7.49 -6.60 -5.24
N ILE A 76 -7.63 -6.48 -3.91
CA ILE A 76 -7.99 -7.61 -3.05
C ILE A 76 -9.40 -8.08 -3.38
N GLU A 77 -10.39 -7.18 -3.41
CA GLU A 77 -11.77 -7.53 -3.75
C GLU A 77 -11.89 -8.14 -5.15
N GLN A 78 -11.10 -7.64 -6.11
CA GLN A 78 -11.06 -8.22 -7.45
C GLN A 78 -10.54 -9.66 -7.41
N GLY A 79 -9.48 -9.93 -6.66
CA GLY A 79 -8.93 -11.28 -6.53
C GLY A 79 -9.87 -12.23 -5.80
N GLN A 80 -10.57 -11.75 -4.77
CA GLN A 80 -11.59 -12.50 -4.05
C GLN A 80 -12.78 -12.86 -4.95
N ARG A 81 -13.34 -11.88 -5.66
CA ARG A 81 -14.45 -12.09 -6.60
C ARG A 81 -14.10 -13.02 -7.76
N SER A 82 -12.82 -13.10 -8.13
CA SER A 82 -12.34 -14.00 -9.19
C SER A 82 -11.86 -15.36 -8.69
N GLY A 83 -11.92 -15.61 -7.38
CA GLY A 83 -11.48 -16.88 -6.76
C GLY A 83 -9.97 -17.06 -6.72
N VAL A 84 -9.18 -16.03 -7.06
CA VAL A 84 -7.72 -16.04 -6.95
C VAL A 84 -7.28 -15.91 -5.49
N PHE A 85 -8.02 -15.12 -4.71
CA PHE A 85 -7.79 -14.96 -3.28
C PHE A 85 -8.94 -15.53 -2.46
N ALA A 86 -8.62 -15.93 -1.25
CA ALA A 86 -9.56 -16.36 -0.23
C ALA A 86 -10.41 -15.17 0.26
N ASP A 87 -11.71 -15.38 0.46
CA ASP A 87 -12.70 -14.35 0.78
C ASP A 87 -13.26 -14.43 2.22
N GLN A 88 -12.69 -15.28 3.08
CA GLN A 88 -13.10 -15.42 4.49
C GLN A 88 -12.85 -14.16 5.34
N VAL A 89 -11.96 -13.26 4.90
CA VAL A 89 -11.73 -11.95 5.51
C VAL A 89 -12.04 -10.88 4.48
N ALA A 90 -12.85 -9.89 4.87
CA ALA A 90 -13.19 -8.76 4.01
C ALA A 90 -11.92 -8.00 3.56
N GLY A 91 -11.89 -7.58 2.29
CA GLY A 91 -10.69 -6.99 1.69
C GLY A 91 -10.22 -5.71 2.38
N ASP A 92 -11.13 -4.93 2.94
CA ASP A 92 -10.85 -3.70 3.69
C ASP A 92 -10.11 -4.00 5.00
N VAL A 93 -10.51 -5.04 5.72
CA VAL A 93 -9.83 -5.53 6.93
C VAL A 93 -8.42 -6.02 6.60
N VAL A 94 -8.25 -6.77 5.49
CA VAL A 94 -6.93 -7.20 5.02
C VAL A 94 -6.04 -6.00 4.72
N ALA A 95 -6.58 -5.01 4.00
CA ALA A 95 -5.86 -3.78 3.67
C ALA A 95 -5.45 -3.02 4.95
N ASP A 96 -6.38 -2.79 5.87
CA ASP A 96 -6.11 -2.07 7.12
C ASP A 96 -5.04 -2.75 7.97
N PHE A 97 -5.06 -4.07 8.07
CA PHE A 97 -4.01 -4.85 8.74
C PHE A 97 -2.64 -4.67 8.07
N PHE A 98 -2.60 -4.76 6.74
CA PHE A 98 -1.37 -4.58 5.97
C PHE A 98 -0.79 -3.17 6.16
N PHE A 99 -1.58 -2.12 5.95
CA PHE A 99 -1.14 -0.73 6.14
C PHE A 99 -0.77 -0.42 7.59
N GLY A 100 -1.45 -1.03 8.57
CA GLY A 100 -1.07 -0.95 9.98
C GLY A 100 0.32 -1.53 10.24
N SER A 101 0.59 -2.70 9.66
CA SER A 101 1.89 -3.39 9.77
C SER A 101 3.02 -2.59 9.10
N VAL A 102 2.77 -1.98 7.94
CA VAL A 102 3.74 -1.12 7.24
C VAL A 102 4.02 0.16 8.03
N ARG A 103 3.00 0.77 8.64
CA ARG A 103 3.17 1.94 9.50
C ARG A 103 4.04 1.62 10.72
N SER A 104 3.86 0.44 11.31
CA SER A 104 4.72 -0.05 12.39
C SER A 104 6.14 -0.30 11.90
N LEU A 105 6.33 -0.97 10.76
CA LEU A 105 7.64 -1.25 10.16
C LEU A 105 8.50 0.01 10.05
N ARG A 106 7.92 1.13 9.61
CA ARG A 106 8.61 2.42 9.48
C ARG A 106 9.27 2.92 10.78
N THR A 107 8.75 2.56 11.96
CA THR A 107 9.27 3.12 13.22
C THR A 107 10.55 2.45 13.70
N TRP A 108 10.88 1.27 13.16
CA TRP A 108 12.03 0.47 13.62
C TRP A 108 12.88 -0.11 12.49
N PHE A 109 12.42 -0.05 11.23
CA PHE A 109 13.18 -0.58 10.10
C PHE A 109 14.48 0.20 9.91
N GLN A 110 15.58 -0.53 9.89
CA GLN A 110 16.90 -0.01 9.55
C GLN A 110 17.57 -0.95 8.54
N PRO A 111 17.94 -0.46 7.34
CA PRO A 111 18.62 -1.29 6.36
C PRO A 111 19.94 -1.85 6.92
N ARG A 112 20.15 -3.17 6.80
CA ARG A 112 21.39 -3.82 7.22
C ARG A 112 21.70 -5.05 6.37
N GLY A 113 22.87 -5.05 5.73
CA GLY A 113 23.28 -6.15 4.86
C GLY A 113 22.24 -6.41 3.77
N GLU A 114 21.77 -7.65 3.69
CA GLU A 114 20.75 -8.07 2.72
C GLU A 114 19.32 -7.58 3.06
N TRP A 115 19.10 -7.07 4.28
CA TRP A 115 17.79 -6.54 4.71
C TRP A 115 17.57 -5.12 4.19
N THR A 116 17.37 -5.01 2.88
CA THR A 116 17.11 -3.75 2.15
C THR A 116 15.61 -3.42 2.12
N PRO A 117 15.22 -2.16 1.81
CA PRO A 117 13.81 -1.80 1.59
C PRO A 117 13.09 -2.71 0.59
N ALA A 118 13.76 -3.07 -0.50
CA ALA A 118 13.22 -3.96 -1.51
C ALA A 118 13.00 -5.38 -0.96
N ALA A 119 13.97 -5.91 -0.19
CA ALA A 119 13.84 -7.21 0.47
C ALA A 119 12.68 -7.22 1.49
N ALA A 120 12.53 -6.15 2.27
CA ALA A 120 11.39 -5.99 3.17
C ALA A 120 10.05 -5.93 2.40
N GLY A 121 10.01 -5.20 1.27
CA GLY A 121 8.85 -5.14 0.40
C GLY A 121 8.44 -6.50 -0.14
N GLU A 122 9.38 -7.27 -0.67
CA GLU A 122 9.13 -8.63 -1.16
C GLU A 122 8.67 -9.57 -0.05
N TYR A 123 9.27 -9.46 1.14
CA TYR A 123 8.89 -10.25 2.30
C TYR A 123 7.44 -9.97 2.72
N TYR A 124 7.07 -8.70 2.86
CA TYR A 124 5.71 -8.29 3.24
C TYR A 124 4.67 -8.63 2.17
N ALA A 125 5.03 -8.46 0.89
CA ALA A 125 4.16 -8.85 -0.22
C ALA A 125 3.90 -10.36 -0.21
N ARG A 126 4.92 -11.18 0.05
CA ARG A 126 4.74 -12.63 0.22
C ARG A 126 3.84 -12.97 1.40
N LEU A 127 4.03 -12.35 2.57
CA LEU A 127 3.18 -12.59 3.74
C LEU A 127 1.70 -12.27 3.46
N LEU A 128 1.44 -11.14 2.78
CA LEU A 128 0.09 -10.77 2.35
C LEU A 128 -0.51 -11.84 1.44
N LEU A 129 0.22 -12.25 0.40
CA LEU A 129 -0.26 -13.22 -0.57
C LEU A 129 -0.48 -14.60 0.05
N ASP A 130 0.43 -15.05 0.92
CA ASP A 130 0.30 -16.32 1.63
C ASP A 130 -0.94 -16.31 2.54
N GLY A 131 -1.27 -15.18 3.18
CA GLY A 131 -2.49 -15.01 3.97
C GLY A 131 -3.78 -14.94 3.12
N LEU A 132 -3.66 -14.56 1.86
CA LEU A 132 -4.76 -14.52 0.88
C LEU A 132 -4.89 -15.80 0.06
N ARG A 133 -4.04 -16.79 0.27
CA ARG A 133 -4.15 -18.07 -0.44
C ARG A 133 -5.48 -18.74 -0.07
N PRO A 134 -6.27 -19.16 -1.07
CA PRO A 134 -7.42 -20.02 -0.80
C PRO A 134 -6.94 -21.23 -0.01
N ALA A 135 -7.61 -21.53 1.12
CA ALA A 135 -7.39 -22.79 1.78
C ALA A 135 -7.70 -23.89 0.75
N ALA A 136 -6.72 -24.75 0.45
CA ALA A 136 -6.99 -25.96 -0.33
C ALA A 136 -8.20 -26.63 0.33
N SER A 137 -9.24 -26.95 -0.45
CA SER A 137 -10.51 -27.48 0.05
C SER A 137 -10.27 -28.61 1.06
N SER A 138 -10.33 -28.25 2.33
CA SER A 138 -10.12 -29.07 3.51
C SER A 138 -10.85 -28.27 4.57
N ILE A 139 -12.12 -28.53 4.83
CA ILE A 139 -12.60 -29.81 5.32
C ILE A 139 -14.07 -29.97 4.89
N ALA A 140 -14.38 -31.09 4.25
CA ALA A 140 -15.69 -31.70 4.37
C ALA A 140 -15.99 -31.91 5.85
N ARG A 141 -16.93 -31.15 6.41
CA ARG A 141 -17.58 -31.44 7.68
C ARG A 141 -19.06 -31.12 7.58
#